data_AF-A0A897NNE9-F1
#
_entry.id   AF-A0A897NNE9-F1
#
_cell.length_a   1.000
_cell.length_b   1.000
_cell.length_c   1.000
_cell.angle_alpha   90.00
_cell.angle_beta   90.00
_cell.angle_gamma   90.00
#
_symmetry.space_group_name_H-M   'P 1'
#
loop_
_entity.id
_entity.type
_entity.pdbx_description
1 polymer ?
#
loop_
_entity_poly.entity_id
_entity_poly.type
_entity_poly.pdbx_seq_one_letter_code
_entity_poly.pdbx_strand_id
1 'polypeptide(L)'
;MLAQDSVRTFLSTQLAERQRGDRVASVTRRYSVVRRCFQRGGGTRPESDYGTTVTDESAIGVERKRGYMDAHLRAGIAIYNEGYYHAAHDAWEEHWLTLSAGPDKDFLQGLIQYTAAVYHTTTGNWLGTRKLARKAQTYLEGLGERYRGVDLRSVRLHLRALEREPERVGRESPPAIEHEGRALGFEALGFEATAVAATVLAEEWGYNEDAFERAAEYARSDVESGYETSPFVALLFDFVREGDRREPSDGASGETASREGDRREPSDSASDAGAEQVDHRDIIAQRLGEHVDRRGSRESDVSGLF
;
A
#
# COMPACT_ATOMS: atom_id res chain seq x y z
N MET A 1 -26.24 -5.41 10.91
CA MET A 1 -26.25 -4.06 11.54
C MET A 1 -24.89 -3.64 12.11
N LEU A 2 -24.04 -4.55 12.60
CA LEU A 2 -22.75 -4.20 13.24
C LEU A 2 -21.62 -3.73 12.27
N ALA A 3 -21.76 -3.95 10.96
CA ALA A 3 -20.75 -3.53 9.97
C ALA A 3 -20.85 -2.05 9.55
N GLN A 4 -22.04 -1.43 9.66
CA GLN A 4 -22.27 -0.04 9.24
C GLN A 4 -21.80 0.99 10.30
N ASP A 5 -21.86 0.64 11.59
CA ASP A 5 -21.44 1.54 12.67
C ASP A 5 -19.91 1.65 12.84
N SER A 6 -19.17 0.61 12.43
CA SER A 6 -17.70 0.61 12.49
C SER A 6 -17.07 1.54 11.46
N VAL A 7 -17.64 1.64 10.26
CA VAL A 7 -17.16 2.52 9.18
C VAL A 7 -17.51 3.98 9.48
N ARG A 8 -18.70 4.24 10.03
CA ARG A 8 -19.14 5.59 10.39
C ARG A 8 -18.34 6.20 11.54
N THR A 9 -17.94 5.39 12.51
CA THR A 9 -17.07 5.82 13.62
C THR A 9 -15.64 6.09 13.15
N PHE A 10 -15.12 5.29 12.21
CA PHE A 10 -13.79 5.46 11.62
C PHE A 10 -13.69 6.74 10.76
N LEU A 11 -14.70 7.01 9.92
CA LEU A 11 -14.79 8.23 9.11
C LEU A 11 -14.95 9.50 9.96
N SER A 12 -15.60 9.42 11.12
CA SER A 12 -15.77 10.57 12.02
C SER A 12 -14.48 10.98 12.73
N THR A 13 -13.53 10.06 12.93
CA THR A 13 -12.22 10.37 13.51
C THR A 13 -11.29 10.99 12.45
N GLN A 14 -11.30 10.45 11.23
CA GLN A 14 -10.56 10.96 10.08
C GLN A 14 -11.00 12.38 9.65
N LEU A 15 -12.31 12.66 9.68
CA LEU A 15 -12.85 14.01 9.38
C LEU A 15 -12.52 15.05 10.47
N ALA A 16 -12.32 14.64 11.71
CA ALA A 16 -11.98 15.55 12.81
C ALA A 16 -10.49 15.94 12.81
N GLU A 17 -9.61 15.07 12.34
CA GLU A 17 -8.16 15.33 12.22
C GLU A 17 -7.84 16.18 10.98
N ARG A 18 -8.59 16.04 9.88
CA ARG A 18 -8.49 16.89 8.68
C ARG A 18 -8.96 18.35 8.87
N GLN A 19 -9.64 18.69 9.96
CA GLN A 19 -10.06 20.08 10.25
C GLN A 19 -8.94 20.93 10.90
N ARG A 20 -7.75 20.37 11.15
CA ARG A 20 -6.60 21.10 11.70
C ARG A 20 -5.50 21.44 10.69
N GLY A 21 -5.66 21.11 9.42
CA GLY A 21 -4.70 21.45 8.36
C GLY A 21 -5.43 21.95 7.12
N ASP A 22 -5.28 23.23 6.80
CA ASP A 22 -5.80 23.85 5.59
C ASP A 22 -5.18 23.24 4.33
N ARG A 23 -6.01 22.59 3.51
CA ARG A 23 -6.01 22.68 2.03
C ARG A 23 -7.20 21.91 1.45
N VAL A 24 -8.33 22.61 1.33
CA VAL A 24 -9.57 22.12 0.69
C VAL A 24 -9.55 22.51 -0.77
N ALA A 25 -9.33 21.56 -1.70
CA ALA A 25 -9.88 21.52 -3.06
C ALA A 25 -9.25 20.41 -3.94
N SER A 26 -9.44 19.13 -3.62
CA SER A 26 -9.25 18.03 -4.60
C SER A 26 -9.94 16.72 -4.19
N VAL A 27 -10.15 16.51 -2.89
CA VAL A 27 -10.63 15.25 -2.28
C VAL A 27 -12.09 14.88 -2.62
N THR A 28 -12.89 15.77 -3.22
CA THR A 28 -14.33 15.53 -3.41
C THR A 28 -14.66 14.58 -4.58
N ARG A 29 -13.68 14.11 -5.37
CA ARG A 29 -13.97 13.38 -6.62
C ARG A 29 -14.13 11.85 -6.50
N ARG A 30 -13.62 11.18 -5.46
CA ARG A 30 -13.82 9.71 -5.28
C ARG A 30 -14.96 9.30 -4.33
N TYR A 31 -15.46 10.18 -3.46
CA TYR A 31 -16.54 9.82 -2.51
C TYR A 31 -17.97 10.01 -3.02
N SER A 32 -18.19 10.55 -4.23
CA SER A 32 -19.54 10.85 -4.75
C SER A 32 -20.21 9.68 -5.50
N VAL A 33 -19.48 8.64 -5.92
CA VAL A 33 -20.05 7.46 -6.58
C VAL A 33 -20.64 6.45 -5.58
N VAL A 34 -20.19 6.47 -4.32
CA VAL A 34 -20.60 5.52 -3.27
C VAL A 34 -22.06 5.69 -2.78
N ARG A 35 -22.73 6.82 -3.11
CA ARG A 35 -24.10 7.08 -2.62
C ARG A 35 -25.24 6.48 -3.44
N ARG A 36 -25.06 6.06 -4.70
CA ARG A 36 -26.20 5.77 -5.60
C ARG A 36 -26.63 4.30 -5.69
N CYS A 37 -25.84 3.34 -5.23
CA CYS A 37 -26.19 1.91 -5.37
C CYS A 37 -26.97 1.30 -4.18
N PHE A 38 -27.24 2.05 -3.10
CA PHE A 38 -27.88 1.50 -1.89
C PHE A 38 -29.42 1.57 -1.87
N GLN A 39 -30.09 1.92 -2.98
CA GLN A 39 -31.56 2.01 -3.02
C GLN A 39 -32.16 1.38 -4.30
N ARG A 40 -32.48 0.08 -4.21
CA ARG A 40 -33.50 -0.73 -4.95
C ARG A 40 -32.98 -2.18 -5.00
N GLY A 41 -33.41 -3.08 -4.12
CA GLY A 41 -34.61 -3.93 -4.28
C GLY A 41 -34.18 -5.27 -4.90
N GLY A 42 -34.25 -6.45 -4.25
CA GLY A 42 -35.43 -7.07 -3.65
C GLY A 42 -36.20 -7.83 -4.72
N GLY A 43 -35.89 -9.12 -4.94
CA GLY A 43 -36.60 -9.96 -5.91
C GLY A 43 -36.09 -11.41 -5.95
N THR A 44 -37.01 -12.35 -5.73
CA THR A 44 -36.86 -13.81 -5.76
C THR A 44 -36.57 -14.37 -7.15
N ARG A 45 -35.81 -15.46 -7.20
CA ARG A 45 -35.39 -16.19 -8.42
C ARG A 45 -36.24 -17.45 -8.63
N PRO A 46 -36.56 -17.86 -9.88
CA PRO A 46 -36.77 -19.26 -10.20
C PRO A 46 -35.59 -19.84 -10.99
N GLU A 47 -35.41 -21.15 -10.83
CA GLU A 47 -34.46 -22.02 -11.54
C GLU A 47 -34.64 -21.98 -13.05
N SER A 48 -33.51 -22.08 -13.76
CA SER A 48 -33.45 -22.68 -15.10
C SER A 48 -32.04 -23.18 -15.34
N ASP A 49 -31.99 -24.48 -15.58
CA ASP A 49 -30.87 -25.28 -16.07
C ASP A 49 -30.43 -24.81 -17.47
N TYR A 50 -29.13 -24.56 -17.66
CA TYR A 50 -28.49 -24.53 -18.98
C TYR A 50 -27.00 -24.85 -18.80
N GLY A 51 -26.62 -26.08 -19.18
CA GLY A 51 -25.24 -26.43 -19.45
C GLY A 51 -24.69 -25.54 -20.58
N THR A 52 -23.55 -24.92 -20.33
CA THR A 52 -22.76 -24.23 -21.35
C THR A 52 -21.30 -24.56 -21.12
N THR A 53 -20.63 -24.94 -22.20
CA THR A 53 -19.18 -25.14 -22.28
C THR A 53 -18.46 -23.91 -21.73
N VAL A 54 -17.76 -24.06 -20.61
CA VAL A 54 -16.91 -23.01 -20.01
C VAL A 54 -15.78 -22.72 -21.00
N THR A 55 -15.84 -21.57 -21.66
CA THR A 55 -14.75 -21.06 -22.51
C THR A 55 -13.64 -20.44 -21.65
N ASP A 56 -12.44 -20.47 -22.23
CA ASP A 56 -11.14 -20.01 -21.73
C ASP A 56 -11.11 -18.56 -21.16
N GLU A 57 -12.10 -17.72 -21.53
CA GLU A 57 -12.24 -16.34 -21.02
C GLU A 57 -12.42 -16.26 -19.50
N SER A 58 -13.06 -17.28 -18.90
CA SER A 58 -13.21 -17.36 -17.44
C SER A 58 -11.88 -17.61 -16.72
N ALA A 59 -10.98 -18.41 -17.31
CA ALA A 59 -9.66 -18.70 -16.77
C ALA A 59 -8.74 -17.48 -16.90
N ILE A 60 -8.74 -16.82 -18.06
CA ILE A 60 -8.00 -15.56 -18.30
C ILE A 60 -8.47 -14.47 -17.32
N GLY A 61 -9.79 -14.35 -17.11
CA GLY A 61 -10.35 -13.39 -16.14
C GLY A 61 -9.98 -13.68 -14.69
N VAL A 62 -9.88 -14.96 -14.30
CA VAL A 62 -9.44 -15.38 -12.96
C VAL A 62 -7.95 -15.11 -12.77
N GLU A 63 -7.11 -15.43 -13.76
CA GLU A 63 -5.66 -15.19 -13.69
C GLU A 63 -5.34 -13.70 -13.62
N ARG A 64 -6.03 -12.87 -14.43
CA ARG A 64 -5.90 -11.41 -14.30
C ARG A 64 -6.31 -10.93 -12.92
N LYS A 65 -7.48 -11.32 -12.40
CA LYS A 65 -7.91 -10.93 -11.05
C LYS A 65 -6.90 -11.34 -9.98
N ARG A 66 -6.29 -12.51 -10.12
CA ARG A 66 -5.24 -12.99 -9.23
C ARG A 66 -3.97 -12.15 -9.33
N GLY A 67 -3.53 -11.80 -10.53
CA GLY A 67 -2.39 -10.90 -10.76
C GLY A 67 -2.64 -9.50 -10.20
N TYR A 68 -3.85 -8.95 -10.37
CA TYR A 68 -4.24 -7.66 -9.78
C TYR A 68 -4.20 -7.69 -8.25
N MET A 69 -4.73 -8.76 -7.63
CA MET A 69 -4.66 -8.92 -6.18
C MET A 69 -3.21 -9.03 -5.68
N ASP A 70 -2.39 -9.82 -6.36
CA ASP A 70 -0.97 -10.00 -6.02
C ASP A 70 -0.20 -8.67 -6.10
N ALA A 71 -0.44 -7.88 -7.14
CA ALA A 71 0.16 -6.56 -7.30
C ALA A 71 -0.15 -5.62 -6.13
N HIS A 72 -1.43 -5.49 -5.76
CA HIS A 72 -1.86 -4.64 -4.64
C HIS A 72 -1.32 -5.15 -3.30
N LEU A 73 -1.37 -6.48 -3.09
CA LEU A 73 -0.85 -7.10 -1.88
C LEU A 73 0.63 -6.77 -1.70
N ARG A 74 1.45 -7.04 -2.72
CA ARG A 74 2.90 -6.80 -2.69
C ARG A 74 3.24 -5.32 -2.55
N ALA A 75 2.52 -4.45 -3.26
CA ALA A 75 2.70 -3.00 -3.17
C ALA A 75 2.49 -2.51 -1.73
N GLY A 76 1.35 -2.83 -1.12
CA GLY A 76 1.06 -2.40 0.25
C GLY A 76 2.00 -3.02 1.29
N ILE A 77 2.48 -4.26 1.08
CA ILE A 77 3.52 -4.86 1.94
C ILE A 77 4.83 -4.08 1.85
N ALA A 78 5.28 -3.75 0.65
CA ALA A 78 6.51 -2.98 0.47
C ALA A 78 6.38 -1.58 1.08
N ILE A 79 5.29 -0.86 0.78
CA ILE A 79 5.01 0.45 1.36
C ILE A 79 4.99 0.39 2.91
N TYR A 80 4.36 -0.64 3.47
CA TYR A 80 4.34 -0.87 4.92
C TYR A 80 5.74 -1.09 5.49
N ASN A 81 6.53 -1.97 4.86
CA ASN A 81 7.87 -2.32 5.32
C ASN A 81 8.83 -1.13 5.25
N GLU A 82 8.59 -0.17 4.34
CA GLU A 82 9.32 1.10 4.24
C GLU A 82 8.85 2.17 5.23
N GLY A 83 7.92 1.82 6.12
CA GLY A 83 7.45 2.70 7.20
C GLY A 83 6.28 3.61 6.84
N TYR A 84 5.77 3.55 5.61
CA TYR A 84 4.62 4.32 5.15
C TYR A 84 3.30 3.63 5.52
N TYR A 85 3.06 3.46 6.82
CA TYR A 85 1.93 2.65 7.34
C TYR A 85 0.54 3.16 6.93
N HIS A 86 0.39 4.49 6.80
CA HIS A 86 -0.84 5.10 6.31
C HIS A 86 -1.05 4.77 4.84
N ALA A 87 -0.11 5.11 3.97
CA ALA A 87 -0.19 4.81 2.53
C ALA A 87 -0.38 3.31 2.21
N ALA A 88 0.19 2.40 3.02
CA ALA A 88 0.01 0.97 2.84
C ALA A 88 -1.47 0.52 2.91
N HIS A 89 -2.30 1.24 3.69
CA HIS A 89 -3.75 1.04 3.72
C HIS A 89 -4.37 1.25 2.33
N ASP A 90 -4.01 2.34 1.67
CA ASP A 90 -4.64 2.79 0.43
C ASP A 90 -4.31 1.83 -0.73
N ALA A 91 -3.09 1.29 -0.73
CA ALA A 91 -2.67 0.24 -1.67
C ALA A 91 -3.54 -1.04 -1.62
N TRP A 92 -4.23 -1.30 -0.52
CA TRP A 92 -5.15 -2.44 -0.40
C TRP A 92 -6.62 -2.06 -0.46
N GLU A 93 -7.00 -0.84 -0.04
CA GLU A 93 -8.40 -0.42 0.08
C GLU A 93 -9.12 -0.44 -1.27
N GLU A 94 -8.48 0.10 -2.32
CA GLU A 94 -9.09 0.16 -3.65
C GLU A 94 -9.49 -1.23 -4.13
N HIS A 95 -8.57 -2.20 -4.07
CA HIS A 95 -8.85 -3.57 -4.48
C HIS A 95 -9.85 -4.25 -3.53
N TRP A 96 -9.73 -4.05 -2.22
CA TRP A 96 -10.63 -4.63 -1.21
C TRP A 96 -12.11 -4.24 -1.45
N LEU A 97 -12.37 -3.01 -1.88
CA LEU A 97 -13.73 -2.55 -2.22
C LEU A 97 -14.35 -3.36 -3.36
N THR A 98 -13.53 -3.87 -4.29
CA THR A 98 -13.99 -4.67 -5.44
C THR A 98 -14.27 -6.13 -5.09
N LEU A 99 -13.75 -6.64 -3.96
CA LEU A 99 -13.89 -8.04 -3.57
C LEU A 99 -15.30 -8.37 -3.10
N SER A 100 -15.79 -9.54 -3.49
CA SER A 100 -16.96 -10.18 -2.88
C SER A 100 -16.64 -10.62 -1.46
N ALA A 101 -17.67 -10.83 -0.63
CA ALA A 101 -17.48 -11.39 0.71
C ALA A 101 -16.77 -12.76 0.64
N GLY A 102 -15.80 -12.97 1.52
CA GLY A 102 -15.01 -14.20 1.59
C GLY A 102 -13.60 -13.98 2.14
N PRO A 103 -12.79 -15.04 2.20
CA PRO A 103 -11.49 -15.04 2.87
C PRO A 103 -10.51 -13.98 2.39
N ASP A 104 -10.48 -13.66 1.08
CA ASP A 104 -9.61 -12.60 0.54
C ASP A 104 -10.05 -11.20 0.99
N LYS A 105 -11.36 -10.97 1.09
CA LYS A 105 -11.90 -9.70 1.57
C LYS A 105 -11.60 -9.52 3.06
N ASP A 106 -11.78 -10.56 3.85
CA ASP A 106 -11.46 -10.56 5.28
C ASP A 106 -9.95 -10.42 5.51
N PHE A 107 -9.13 -11.10 4.72
CA PHE A 107 -7.67 -10.99 4.74
C PHE A 107 -7.19 -9.55 4.51
N LEU A 108 -7.58 -8.92 3.39
CA LEU A 108 -7.18 -7.55 3.12
C LEU A 108 -7.75 -6.59 4.15
N GLN A 109 -8.99 -6.79 4.61
CA GLN A 109 -9.55 -5.97 5.68
C GLN A 109 -8.75 -6.10 6.99
N GLY A 110 -8.27 -7.30 7.32
CA GLY A 110 -7.42 -7.53 8.47
C GLY A 110 -6.08 -6.79 8.36
N LEU A 111 -5.44 -6.82 7.20
CA LEU A 111 -4.20 -6.08 6.94
C LEU A 111 -4.41 -4.55 6.98
N ILE A 112 -5.47 -4.05 6.35
CA ILE A 112 -5.91 -2.65 6.39
C ILE A 112 -6.09 -2.17 7.85
N GLN A 113 -6.76 -2.96 8.70
CA GLN A 113 -6.91 -2.63 10.12
C GLN A 113 -5.60 -2.72 10.89
N TYR A 114 -4.71 -3.65 10.52
CA TYR A 114 -3.39 -3.80 11.13
C TYR A 114 -2.50 -2.58 10.87
N THR A 115 -2.40 -2.12 9.62
CA THR A 115 -1.57 -0.96 9.26
C THR A 115 -2.12 0.33 9.85
N ALA A 116 -3.44 0.49 9.89
CA ALA A 116 -4.08 1.58 10.62
C ALA A 116 -3.76 1.54 12.13
N ALA A 117 -3.74 0.36 12.75
CA ALA A 117 -3.36 0.23 14.16
C ALA A 117 -1.91 0.66 14.40
N VAL A 118 -0.99 0.25 13.52
CA VAL A 118 0.42 0.66 13.56
C VAL A 118 0.56 2.17 13.37
N TYR A 119 -0.11 2.76 12.37
CA TYR A 119 -0.12 4.22 12.18
C TYR A 119 -0.65 4.96 13.42
N HIS A 120 -1.68 4.45 14.09
CA HIS A 120 -2.18 5.06 15.32
C HIS A 120 -1.16 5.07 16.46
N THR A 121 -0.16 4.18 16.45
CA THR A 121 0.94 4.25 17.41
C THR A 121 1.84 5.45 17.18
N THR A 122 2.05 5.86 15.93
CA THR A 122 2.94 6.99 15.58
C THR A 122 2.31 8.34 15.92
N THR A 123 0.98 8.40 16.00
CA THR A 123 0.22 9.60 16.40
C THR A 123 -0.16 9.62 17.88
N GLY A 124 0.25 8.60 18.66
CA GLY A 124 -0.08 8.48 20.08
C GLY A 124 -1.55 8.14 20.37
N ASN A 125 -2.31 7.68 19.37
CA ASN A 125 -3.70 7.29 19.52
C ASN A 125 -3.83 5.85 20.05
N TRP A 126 -3.49 5.66 21.33
CA TRP A 126 -3.45 4.33 21.98
C TRP A 126 -4.81 3.64 22.07
N LEU A 127 -5.88 4.41 22.34
CA LEU A 127 -7.24 3.87 22.37
C LEU A 127 -7.68 3.37 21.00
N GLY A 128 -7.36 4.13 19.94
CA GLY A 128 -7.61 3.74 18.56
C GLY A 128 -6.80 2.51 18.17
N THR A 129 -5.51 2.48 18.51
CA THR A 129 -4.60 1.34 18.30
C THR A 129 -5.21 0.05 18.83
N ARG A 130 -5.64 0.02 20.11
CA ARG A 130 -6.24 -1.18 20.71
C ARG A 130 -7.51 -1.64 20.01
N LYS A 131 -8.37 -0.69 19.63
CA LYS A 131 -9.64 -0.99 18.94
C LYS A 131 -9.37 -1.59 17.56
N LEU A 132 -8.46 -0.99 16.79
CA LEU A 132 -8.08 -1.48 15.46
C LEU A 132 -7.37 -2.83 15.55
N ALA A 133 -6.47 -3.00 16.52
CA ALA A 133 -5.77 -4.25 16.75
C ALA A 133 -6.72 -5.42 17.06
N ARG A 134 -7.78 -5.18 17.85
CA ARG A 134 -8.83 -6.17 18.09
C ARG A 134 -9.61 -6.49 16.81
N LYS A 135 -10.01 -5.47 16.04
CA LYS A 135 -10.77 -5.66 14.80
C LYS A 135 -9.98 -6.44 13.76
N ALA A 136 -8.70 -6.09 13.56
CA ALA A 136 -7.80 -6.80 12.67
C ALA A 136 -7.73 -8.29 13.01
N GLN A 137 -7.62 -8.64 14.29
CA GLN A 137 -7.63 -10.04 14.73
C GLN A 137 -8.92 -10.77 14.36
N THR A 138 -10.09 -10.13 14.49
CA THR A 138 -11.38 -10.73 14.08
C THR A 138 -11.42 -11.04 12.59
N TYR A 139 -10.95 -10.13 11.74
CA TYR A 139 -10.91 -10.36 10.29
C TYR A 139 -9.90 -11.43 9.87
N LEU A 140 -8.78 -11.51 10.58
CA LEU A 140 -7.78 -12.54 10.34
C LEU A 140 -8.15 -13.87 10.99
N GLU A 141 -9.22 -13.97 11.77
CA GLU A 141 -9.64 -15.21 12.42
C GLU A 141 -10.05 -16.26 11.38
N GLY A 142 -9.68 -17.53 11.61
CA GLY A 142 -10.00 -18.62 10.69
C GLY A 142 -9.09 -18.74 9.46
N LEU A 143 -8.26 -17.73 9.15
CA LEU A 143 -7.20 -17.87 8.14
C LEU A 143 -6.04 -18.74 8.67
N GLY A 144 -5.29 -19.39 7.79
CA GLY A 144 -4.10 -20.15 8.16
C GLY A 144 -2.99 -19.29 8.81
N GLU A 145 -1.91 -19.91 9.29
CA GLU A 145 -0.71 -19.16 9.74
C GLU A 145 -0.02 -18.44 8.58
N ARG A 146 -0.19 -18.96 7.37
CA ARG A 146 0.14 -18.28 6.12
C ARG A 146 -1.09 -18.15 5.26
N TYR A 147 -1.26 -17.01 4.61
CA TYR A 147 -2.36 -16.78 3.66
C TYR A 147 -1.87 -15.86 2.54
N ARG A 148 -2.08 -16.26 1.27
CA ARG A 148 -1.60 -15.53 0.08
C ARG A 148 -0.12 -15.16 0.18
N GLY A 149 0.73 -16.11 0.61
CA GLY A 149 2.17 -15.89 0.80
C GLY A 149 2.57 -15.14 2.08
N VAL A 150 1.64 -14.47 2.77
CA VAL A 150 1.93 -13.64 3.95
C VAL A 150 2.06 -14.46 5.23
N ASP A 151 3.09 -14.19 6.06
CA ASP A 151 3.19 -14.74 7.43
C ASP A 151 2.23 -14.01 8.39
N LEU A 152 1.03 -14.56 8.56
CA LEU A 152 0.03 -14.03 9.49
C LEU A 152 0.36 -14.32 10.96
N ARG A 153 1.29 -15.24 11.26
CA ARG A 153 1.70 -15.51 12.66
C ARG A 153 2.38 -14.28 13.26
N SER A 154 3.33 -13.69 12.56
CA SER A 154 4.03 -12.47 13.01
C SER A 154 3.05 -11.31 13.22
N VAL A 155 2.18 -11.07 12.23
CA VAL A 155 1.12 -10.04 12.30
C VAL A 155 0.20 -10.26 13.49
N ARG A 156 -0.29 -11.49 13.72
CA ARG A 156 -1.19 -11.79 14.85
C ARG A 156 -0.49 -11.65 16.21
N LEU A 157 0.79 -12.02 16.32
CA LEU A 157 1.55 -11.83 17.55
C LEU A 157 1.67 -10.34 17.88
N HIS A 158 1.99 -9.52 16.88
CA HIS A 158 2.10 -8.08 17.06
C HIS A 158 0.76 -7.43 17.40
N LEU A 159 -0.33 -7.81 16.71
CA LEU A 159 -1.69 -7.35 17.01
C LEU A 159 -2.11 -7.66 18.46
N ARG A 160 -1.83 -8.88 18.94
CA ARG A 160 -2.11 -9.26 20.34
C ARG A 160 -1.31 -8.43 21.34
N ALA A 161 -0.07 -8.07 21.00
CA ALA A 161 0.77 -7.23 21.83
C ALA A 161 0.23 -5.79 21.84
N LEU A 162 -0.09 -5.22 20.68
CA LEU A 162 -0.71 -3.89 20.55
C LEU A 162 -2.06 -3.77 21.28
N GLU A 163 -2.88 -4.81 21.26
CA GLU A 163 -4.17 -4.77 21.98
C GLU A 163 -3.98 -4.70 23.51
N ARG A 164 -2.95 -5.37 24.03
CA ARG A 164 -2.65 -5.44 25.47
C ARG A 164 -1.90 -4.21 25.96
N GLU A 165 -0.84 -3.83 25.27
CA GLU A 165 0.14 -2.84 25.72
C GLU A 165 0.54 -1.88 24.56
N PRO A 166 -0.40 -1.11 24.00
CA PRO A 166 -0.16 -0.29 22.81
C PRO A 166 0.96 0.74 23.00
N GLU A 167 1.08 1.31 24.19
CA GLU A 167 2.07 2.35 24.51
C GLU A 167 3.50 1.81 24.60
N ARG A 168 3.66 0.57 25.06
CA ARG A 168 4.97 -0.09 25.13
C ARG A 168 5.38 -0.56 23.74
N VAL A 169 4.50 -1.34 23.10
CA VAL A 169 4.77 -1.98 21.81
C VAL A 169 4.90 -0.93 20.70
N GLY A 170 4.06 0.10 20.70
CA GLY A 170 4.09 1.17 19.69
C GLY A 170 5.31 2.11 19.76
N ARG A 171 6.20 1.94 20.74
CA ARG A 171 7.50 2.64 20.78
C ARG A 171 8.61 1.87 20.06
N GLU A 172 8.38 0.59 19.77
CA GLU A 172 9.31 -0.26 19.04
C GLU A 172 8.94 -0.21 17.55
N SER A 173 9.91 -0.45 16.66
CA SER A 173 9.60 -0.61 15.24
C SER A 173 8.71 -1.84 15.04
N PRO A 174 7.62 -1.73 14.28
CA PRO A 174 6.76 -2.88 14.03
C PRO A 174 7.51 -3.92 13.18
N PRO A 175 7.16 -5.21 13.29
CA PRO A 175 7.78 -6.25 12.49
C PRO A 175 7.41 -6.07 11.01
N ALA A 176 8.38 -6.30 10.14
CA ALA A 176 8.15 -6.37 8.70
C ALA A 176 7.12 -7.47 8.38
N ILE A 177 6.27 -7.20 7.39
CA ILE A 177 5.37 -8.21 6.81
C ILE A 177 6.17 -9.01 5.79
N GLU A 178 6.35 -10.30 6.07
CA GLU A 178 6.96 -11.24 5.14
C GLU A 178 5.94 -11.75 4.12
N HIS A 179 6.39 -11.89 2.87
CA HIS A 179 5.66 -12.53 1.78
C HIS A 179 6.55 -13.58 1.12
N GLU A 180 6.07 -14.82 1.02
CA GLU A 180 6.84 -15.99 0.56
C GLU A 180 8.14 -16.19 1.35
N GLY A 181 8.11 -15.86 2.66
CA GLY A 181 9.22 -16.04 3.59
C GLY A 181 10.34 -14.99 3.46
N ARG A 182 10.07 -13.84 2.84
CA ARG A 182 11.02 -12.72 2.75
C ARG A 182 10.31 -11.41 3.08
N ALA A 183 11.01 -10.49 3.74
CA ALA A 183 10.57 -9.10 3.80
C ALA A 183 10.64 -8.51 2.38
N LEU A 184 9.55 -7.89 1.92
CA LEU A 184 9.50 -7.20 0.63
C LEU A 184 9.74 -5.71 0.84
N GLY A 185 10.74 -5.14 0.16
CA GLY A 185 10.91 -3.71 -0.04
C GLY A 185 10.65 -3.31 -1.50
N PHE A 186 10.89 -2.05 -1.86
CA PHE A 186 10.62 -1.53 -3.19
C PHE A 186 11.44 -2.19 -4.31
N GLU A 187 12.68 -2.60 -4.02
CA GLU A 187 13.54 -3.32 -4.98
C GLU A 187 12.97 -4.68 -5.42
N ALA A 188 12.14 -5.31 -4.58
CA ALA A 188 11.54 -6.62 -4.87
C ALA A 188 10.22 -6.55 -5.67
N LEU A 189 9.76 -5.34 -6.00
CA LEU A 189 8.52 -5.15 -6.75
C LEU A 189 8.73 -5.37 -8.24
N GLY A 190 7.82 -6.13 -8.84
CA GLY A 190 7.64 -6.16 -10.30
C GLY A 190 6.82 -4.97 -10.78
N PHE A 191 6.62 -4.86 -12.08
CA PHE A 191 5.98 -3.69 -12.70
C PHE A 191 4.58 -3.40 -12.14
N GLU A 192 3.67 -4.37 -12.12
CA GLU A 192 2.29 -4.12 -11.66
C GLU A 192 2.22 -3.63 -10.20
N ALA A 193 3.02 -4.22 -9.32
CA ALA A 193 3.10 -3.78 -7.93
C ALA A 193 3.78 -2.41 -7.79
N THR A 194 4.78 -2.12 -8.63
CA THR A 194 5.43 -0.80 -8.68
C THR A 194 4.46 0.27 -9.15
N ALA A 195 3.63 -0.02 -10.15
CA ALA A 195 2.62 0.91 -10.65
C ALA A 195 1.60 1.26 -9.54
N VAL A 196 1.12 0.27 -8.78
CA VAL A 196 0.25 0.51 -7.61
C VAL A 196 0.98 1.35 -6.56
N ALA A 197 2.22 0.98 -6.22
CA ALA A 197 2.99 1.70 -5.20
C ALA A 197 3.26 3.15 -5.59
N ALA A 198 3.61 3.42 -6.86
CA ALA A 198 3.89 4.75 -7.37
C ALA A 198 2.68 5.68 -7.26
N THR A 199 1.48 5.21 -7.64
CA THR A 199 0.25 6.00 -7.50
C THR A 199 -0.05 6.34 -6.05
N VAL A 200 0.01 5.35 -5.16
CA VAL A 200 -0.28 5.52 -3.73
C VAL A 200 0.73 6.48 -3.08
N LEU A 201 2.02 6.32 -3.37
CA LEU A 201 3.07 7.19 -2.84
C LEU A 201 3.01 8.60 -3.43
N ALA A 202 2.57 8.75 -4.68
CA ALA A 202 2.36 10.06 -5.28
C ALA A 202 1.29 10.85 -4.52
N GLU A 203 0.16 10.22 -4.15
CA GLU A 203 -0.84 10.86 -3.31
C GLU A 203 -0.28 11.20 -1.92
N GLU A 204 0.34 10.22 -1.25
CA GLU A 204 0.91 10.38 0.11
C GLU A 204 1.93 11.53 0.18
N TRP A 205 2.76 11.70 -0.85
CA TRP A 205 3.77 12.76 -0.91
C TRP A 205 3.27 14.05 -1.57
N GLY A 206 1.99 14.13 -1.95
CA GLY A 206 1.36 15.34 -2.47
C GLY A 206 1.68 15.68 -3.94
N TYR A 207 2.12 14.69 -4.72
CA TYR A 207 2.24 14.79 -6.17
C TYR A 207 0.87 14.63 -6.87
N ASN A 208 0.83 14.90 -8.18
CA ASN A 208 -0.38 14.77 -8.97
C ASN A 208 -0.72 13.29 -9.24
N GLU A 209 -1.51 12.69 -8.35
CA GLU A 209 -1.97 11.29 -8.45
C GLU A 209 -2.55 10.95 -9.84
N ASP A 210 -3.41 11.81 -10.41
CA ASP A 210 -4.02 11.57 -11.73
C ASP A 210 -2.98 11.39 -12.84
N ALA A 211 -1.81 12.04 -12.73
CA ALA A 211 -0.72 11.87 -13.68
C ALA A 211 -0.05 10.50 -13.51
N PHE A 212 0.14 10.04 -12.27
CA PHE A 212 0.69 8.71 -11.98
C PHE A 212 -0.27 7.58 -12.40
N GLU A 213 -1.58 7.76 -12.21
CA GLU A 213 -2.59 6.81 -12.69
C GLU A 213 -2.53 6.66 -14.21
N ARG A 214 -2.55 7.79 -14.94
CA ARG A 214 -2.42 7.79 -16.40
C ARG A 214 -1.09 7.21 -16.87
N ALA A 215 0.01 7.51 -16.18
CA ALA A 215 1.31 6.92 -16.48
C ALA A 215 1.30 5.39 -16.31
N ALA A 216 0.68 4.88 -15.25
CA ALA A 216 0.52 3.44 -15.02
C ALA A 216 -0.34 2.78 -16.11
N GLU A 217 -1.43 3.42 -16.55
CA GLU A 217 -2.25 2.94 -17.68
C GLU A 217 -1.45 2.89 -18.99
N TYR A 218 -0.72 3.95 -19.30
CA TYR A 218 0.15 4.00 -20.47
C TYR A 218 1.28 2.97 -20.41
N ALA A 219 1.90 2.78 -19.26
CA ALA A 219 2.91 1.76 -19.04
C ALA A 219 2.36 0.35 -19.27
N ARG A 220 1.17 0.03 -18.76
CA ARG A 220 0.51 -1.27 -19.00
C ARG A 220 0.22 -1.49 -20.48
N SER A 221 -0.36 -0.49 -21.15
CA SER A 221 -0.63 -0.55 -22.58
C SER A 221 0.64 -0.78 -23.41
N ASP A 222 1.75 -0.14 -23.01
CA ASP A 222 3.04 -0.30 -23.67
C ASP A 222 3.58 -1.73 -23.51
N VAL A 223 3.54 -2.27 -22.29
CA VAL A 223 3.97 -3.64 -21.98
C VAL A 223 3.12 -4.67 -22.72
N GLU A 224 1.79 -4.52 -22.73
CA GLU A 224 0.87 -5.41 -23.46
C GLU A 224 1.10 -5.38 -24.97
N SER A 225 1.51 -4.22 -25.51
CA SER A 225 1.82 -4.06 -26.93
C SER A 225 3.26 -4.48 -27.29
N GLY A 226 4.06 -4.91 -26.31
CA GLY A 226 5.45 -5.33 -26.51
C GLY A 226 6.45 -4.20 -26.75
N TYR A 227 6.15 -2.96 -26.35
CA TYR A 227 7.12 -1.87 -26.41
C TYR A 227 8.20 -2.07 -25.35
N GLU A 228 9.39 -2.47 -25.80
CA GLU A 228 10.51 -2.86 -24.93
C GLU A 228 11.04 -1.72 -24.04
N THR A 229 10.81 -0.46 -24.39
CA THR A 229 11.36 0.71 -23.69
C THR A 229 10.30 1.77 -23.37
N SER A 230 9.31 1.42 -22.55
CA SER A 230 8.33 2.42 -22.07
C SER A 230 8.98 3.40 -21.08
N PRO A 231 8.99 4.73 -21.36
CA PRO A 231 9.49 5.71 -20.40
C PRO A 231 8.65 5.74 -19.12
N PHE A 232 7.36 5.40 -19.21
CA PHE A 232 6.47 5.36 -18.05
C PHE A 232 6.87 4.25 -17.08
N VAL A 233 7.19 3.05 -17.59
CA VAL A 233 7.70 1.94 -16.76
C VAL A 233 8.94 2.39 -15.99
N ALA A 234 9.94 2.94 -16.69
CA ALA A 234 11.18 3.40 -16.06
C ALA A 234 10.94 4.46 -14.98
N LEU A 235 10.15 5.50 -15.30
CA LEU A 235 9.89 6.60 -14.36
C LEU A 235 9.10 6.15 -13.12
N LEU A 236 8.17 5.18 -13.25
CA LEU A 236 7.45 4.62 -12.11
C LEU A 236 8.40 3.83 -11.19
N PHE A 237 9.31 3.04 -11.76
CA PHE A 237 10.35 2.35 -10.96
C PHE A 237 11.28 3.34 -10.27
N ASP A 238 11.79 4.33 -11.01
CA ASP A 238 12.68 5.35 -10.47
C ASP A 238 11.99 6.10 -9.32
N PHE A 239 10.73 6.51 -9.50
CA PHE A 239 9.99 7.26 -8.47
C PHE A 239 9.83 6.50 -7.15
N VAL A 240 9.53 5.20 -7.23
CA VAL A 240 9.33 4.36 -6.04
C VAL A 240 10.66 4.06 -5.34
N ARG A 241 11.73 3.80 -6.12
CA ARG A 241 13.03 3.35 -5.60
C ARG A 241 14.01 4.47 -5.26
N GLU A 242 13.76 5.70 -5.73
CA GLU A 242 14.61 6.83 -5.37
C GLU A 242 14.60 7.01 -3.84
N GLY A 243 15.76 7.02 -3.17
CA GLY A 243 15.84 7.09 -1.71
C GLY A 243 15.86 5.74 -0.96
N ASP A 244 15.83 4.60 -1.66
CA ASP A 244 16.06 3.27 -1.08
C ASP A 244 17.56 2.94 -0.93
N ARG A 245 18.45 3.91 -1.18
CA ARG A 245 19.88 3.81 -0.87
C ARG A 245 20.16 4.20 0.58
N ARG A 246 19.36 3.70 1.52
CA ARG A 246 19.76 3.66 2.93
C ARG A 246 20.78 2.54 3.07
N GLU A 247 22.01 2.88 3.46
CA GLU A 247 23.00 1.89 3.89
C GLU A 247 22.32 0.89 4.84
N PRO A 248 22.53 -0.44 4.66
CA PRO A 248 22.02 -1.42 5.60
C PRO A 248 22.54 -1.03 6.99
N SER A 249 21.64 -0.80 7.94
CA SER A 249 22.07 -0.60 9.32
C SER A 249 22.67 -1.92 9.79
N ASP A 250 24.00 -2.02 9.80
CA ASP A 250 24.74 -3.12 10.41
C ASP A 250 24.30 -3.24 11.87
N GLY A 251 23.47 -4.24 12.13
CA GLY A 251 22.79 -4.40 13.41
C GLY A 251 22.47 -5.86 13.72
N ALA A 252 23.31 -6.80 13.27
CA ALA A 252 23.26 -8.18 13.75
C ALA A 252 24.63 -8.86 13.61
N SER A 253 25.43 -8.82 14.68
CA SER A 253 26.32 -9.91 15.11
C SER A 253 26.85 -9.59 16.51
N GLY A 254 26.28 -10.25 17.52
CA GLY A 254 26.94 -10.40 18.81
C GLY A 254 28.01 -11.50 18.73
N GLU A 255 29.18 -11.29 19.35
CA GLU A 255 29.62 -12.02 20.56
C GLU A 255 31.09 -11.72 20.93
N THR A 256 31.26 -11.33 22.20
CA THR A 256 32.36 -11.60 23.14
C THR A 256 33.82 -11.25 22.81
N ALA A 257 34.43 -10.37 23.63
CA ALA A 257 35.61 -10.72 24.44
C ALA A 257 35.95 -9.61 25.44
N SER A 258 36.15 -10.01 26.70
CA SER A 258 36.72 -9.21 27.78
C SER A 258 38.19 -8.85 27.50
N ARG A 259 38.57 -7.59 27.70
CA ARG A 259 39.86 -7.24 28.34
C ARG A 259 39.94 -5.76 28.74
N GLU A 260 40.70 -5.56 29.79
CA GLU A 260 40.81 -4.39 30.65
C GLU A 260 41.91 -3.41 30.21
N GLY A 261 41.64 -2.11 30.41
CA GLY A 261 42.62 -1.04 30.66
C GLY A 261 43.33 -0.41 29.45
N ASP A 262 43.06 0.87 29.16
CA ASP A 262 44.04 1.97 29.26
C ASP A 262 43.39 3.32 28.86
N ARG A 263 43.76 4.40 29.57
CA ARG A 263 43.27 5.77 29.34
C ARG A 263 44.00 6.40 28.16
N ARG A 264 43.26 6.95 27.18
CA ARG A 264 43.73 8.05 26.32
C ARG A 264 42.59 9.02 26.00
N GLU A 265 42.95 10.30 26.05
CA GLU A 265 42.10 11.49 25.90
C GLU A 265 41.48 11.65 24.49
N PRO A 266 40.41 12.44 24.33
CA PRO A 266 39.75 12.62 23.04
C PRO A 266 40.46 13.71 22.22
N SER A 267 40.86 13.37 21.00
CA SER A 267 41.32 14.32 19.97
C SER A 267 40.27 14.53 18.90
N ASP A 268 40.19 15.78 18.45
CA ASP A 268 39.22 16.37 17.56
C ASP A 268 38.98 15.68 16.20
N SER A 269 37.78 15.97 15.68
CA SER A 269 37.43 16.11 14.27
C SER A 269 37.45 14.85 13.39
N ALA A 270 36.27 14.23 13.29
CA ALA A 270 35.83 13.65 12.02
C ALA A 270 34.45 14.26 11.72
N SER A 271 34.45 15.31 10.89
CA SER A 271 33.26 15.75 10.18
C SER A 271 32.88 14.64 9.20
N ASP A 272 31.99 13.75 9.62
CA ASP A 272 31.32 12.83 8.73
C ASP A 272 30.33 13.66 7.89
N ALA A 273 30.79 14.09 6.73
CA ALA A 273 29.95 14.70 5.73
C ALA A 273 29.06 13.60 5.16
N GLY A 274 27.93 13.37 5.82
CA GLY A 274 26.82 12.62 5.25
C GLY A 274 26.53 13.21 3.87
N ALA A 275 26.83 12.44 2.82
CA ALA A 275 26.45 12.79 1.48
C ALA A 275 24.92 12.92 1.49
N GLU A 276 24.44 14.16 1.47
CA GLU A 276 23.03 14.48 1.45
C GLU A 276 22.45 13.81 0.20
N GLN A 277 21.74 12.70 0.40
CA GLN A 277 21.17 11.92 -0.68
C GLN A 277 20.13 12.80 -1.36
N VAL A 278 20.47 13.28 -2.55
CA VAL A 278 19.61 14.21 -3.28
C VAL A 278 18.37 13.44 -3.73
N ASP A 279 17.23 13.74 -3.13
CA ASP A 279 15.95 13.20 -3.57
C ASP A 279 15.61 13.78 -4.95
N HIS A 280 15.55 12.92 -5.96
CA HIS A 280 15.27 13.29 -7.35
C HIS A 280 13.80 13.11 -7.74
N ARG A 281 12.90 12.76 -6.81
CA ARG A 281 11.48 12.52 -7.10
C ARG A 281 10.77 13.68 -7.77
N ASP A 282 11.11 14.92 -7.45
CA ASP A 282 10.53 16.09 -8.11
C ASP A 282 10.82 16.12 -9.61
N ILE A 283 12.07 15.78 -10.00
CA ILE A 283 12.48 15.72 -11.40
C ILE A 283 11.79 14.54 -12.10
N ILE A 284 11.70 13.39 -11.43
CA ILE A 284 11.03 12.20 -11.95
C ILE A 284 9.54 12.49 -12.18
N ALA A 285 8.85 13.06 -11.19
CA ALA A 285 7.43 13.42 -11.26
C ALA A 285 7.16 14.47 -12.34
N GLN A 286 8.04 15.48 -12.47
CA GLN A 286 7.94 16.45 -13.56
C GLN A 286 8.02 15.77 -14.93
N ARG A 287 9.04 14.93 -15.15
CA ARG A 287 9.23 14.22 -16.42
C ARG A 287 8.06 13.29 -16.72
N LEU A 288 7.57 12.57 -15.71
CA LEU A 288 6.40 11.70 -15.84
C LEU A 288 5.18 12.52 -16.30
N GLY A 289 4.91 13.66 -15.68
CA GLY A 289 3.85 14.57 -16.09
C GLY A 289 3.99 15.04 -17.55
N GLU A 290 5.18 15.48 -17.96
CA GLU A 290 5.45 15.89 -19.34
C GLU A 290 5.21 14.76 -20.36
N HIS A 291 5.56 13.52 -20.00
CA HIS A 291 5.30 12.35 -20.85
C HIS A 291 3.81 12.03 -20.95
N VAL A 292 3.07 12.12 -19.83
CA VAL A 292 1.62 11.91 -19.78
C VAL A 292 0.91 12.94 -20.64
N ASP A 293 1.21 14.23 -20.46
CA ASP A 293 0.57 15.32 -21.20
C ASP A 293 0.83 15.17 -22.71
N ARG A 294 2.08 14.87 -23.09
CA ARG A 294 2.47 14.67 -24.49
C ARG A 294 1.74 13.50 -25.15
N ARG A 295 1.53 12.39 -24.44
CA ARG A 295 0.79 11.23 -24.98
C ARG A 295 -0.71 11.52 -25.04
N GLY A 296 -1.26 12.12 -23.99
CA GLY A 296 -2.66 12.53 -23.95
C GLY A 296 -3.04 13.48 -25.08
N SER A 297 -2.21 14.49 -25.39
CA SER A 297 -2.46 15.39 -26.53
C SER A 297 -2.49 14.65 -27.88
N ARG A 298 -1.59 13.68 -28.09
CA ARG A 298 -1.58 12.89 -29.34
C ARG A 298 -2.84 12.03 -29.48
N GLU A 299 -3.31 11.45 -28.39
CA GLU A 299 -4.54 10.64 -28.40
C GLU A 299 -5.77 11.52 -28.65
N SER A 300 -5.85 12.72 -28.06
CA SER A 300 -6.94 13.66 -28.33
C SER A 300 -6.93 14.16 -29.77
N ASP A 301 -5.75 14.48 -30.32
CA ASP A 301 -5.63 14.94 -31.71
C ASP A 301 -6.08 13.85 -32.70
N VAL A 302 -5.74 12.59 -32.44
CA VAL A 302 -6.20 11.45 -33.25
C VAL A 302 -7.70 11.25 -33.11
N SER A 303 -8.26 11.36 -31.90
CA SER A 303 -9.71 11.23 -31.68
C SER A 303 -10.54 12.32 -32.37
N GLY A 304 -9.98 13.50 -32.59
CA GLY A 304 -10.63 14.61 -33.30
C GLY A 304 -10.60 14.50 -34.82
N LEU A 305 -9.92 13.49 -35.39
CA LEU A 305 -9.83 13.24 -36.82
C LEU A 305 -10.85 12.21 -37.35
N PHE A 306 -11.57 11.53 -36.46
CA PHE A 306 -12.59 10.51 -36.76
C PHE A 306 -13.97 10.92 -36.25
#